data_AF-A0A5Q0GUF6-F1
#
_entry.id   AF-A0A5Q0GUF6-F1
#
_cell.length_a   1.000
_cell.length_b   1.000
_cell.length_c   1.000
_cell.angle_alpha   90.00
_cell.angle_beta   90.00
_cell.angle_gamma   90.00
#
_symmetry.space_group_name_H-M   'P 1'
#
loop_
_entity.id
_entity.type
_entity.pdbx_description
1 polymer ?
#
loop_
_entity_poly.entity_id
_entity_poly.type
_entity_poly.pdbx_seq_one_letter_code
_entity_poly.pdbx_strand_id
1 'polypeptide(L)'
;MSVQVSTARTAAVWVLRVALGAYFVYSGLSLFGDGFVGKFDRIGFGQGLRYVTGVLEVAGGLGLLVPLLGGLAALGLAAVMTGAVITELIILGDPEAAVLPALLLALSVATALLCWDDVRVPGRRGQRLGK
;
A
#
# COMPACT_ATOMS: atom_id res chain seq x y z
N MET A 1 20.70 -0.66 -26.38
CA MET A 1 21.12 -0.12 -25.07
C MET A 1 20.56 -1.00 -23.97
N SER A 2 21.39 -1.83 -23.33
CA SER A 2 20.98 -2.62 -22.16
C SER A 2 20.92 -1.71 -20.94
N VAL A 3 19.71 -1.36 -20.47
CA VAL A 3 19.54 -0.63 -19.20
C VAL A 3 19.97 -1.58 -18.08
N GLN A 4 21.18 -1.40 -17.55
CA GLN A 4 21.60 -2.07 -16.32
C GLN A 4 20.84 -1.44 -15.15
N VAL A 5 19.78 -2.08 -14.66
CA VAL A 5 19.19 -1.72 -13.36
C VAL A 5 20.25 -1.96 -12.28
N SER A 6 20.65 -0.90 -11.58
CA SER A 6 21.67 -0.99 -10.53
C SER A 6 21.16 -1.81 -9.34
N THR A 7 22.05 -2.56 -8.69
CA THR A 7 21.74 -3.31 -7.46
C THR A 7 21.17 -2.41 -6.37
N ALA A 8 21.67 -1.17 -6.28
CA ALA A 8 21.16 -0.14 -5.37
C ALA A 8 19.69 0.20 -5.60
N ARG A 9 19.25 0.34 -6.86
CA ARG A 9 17.83 0.60 -7.19
C ARG A 9 16.94 -0.57 -6.75
N THR A 10 17.37 -1.80 -7.02
CA THR A 10 16.62 -3.00 -6.62
C THR A 10 16.51 -3.08 -5.09
N ALA A 11 17.61 -2.84 -4.38
CA ALA A 11 17.61 -2.83 -2.91
C ALA A 11 16.67 -1.75 -2.35
N ALA A 12 16.73 -0.53 -2.89
CA ALA A 12 15.86 0.57 -2.47
C ALA A 12 14.37 0.25 -2.67
N VAL A 13 14.00 -0.35 -3.80
CA VAL A 13 12.61 -0.78 -4.06
C VAL A 13 12.17 -1.84 -3.05
N TRP A 14 13.02 -2.80 -2.73
CA TRP A 14 12.69 -3.82 -1.73
C TRP A 14 12.56 -3.25 -0.32
N VAL A 15 13.45 -2.35 0.08
CA VAL A 15 13.35 -1.63 1.36
C VAL A 15 12.01 -0.90 1.45
N LEU A 16 11.62 -0.17 0.40
CA LEU A 16 10.34 0.51 0.33
C LEU A 16 9.15 -0.47 0.44
N ARG A 17 9.17 -1.57 -0.32
CA ARG A 17 8.11 -2.60 -0.29
C ARG A 17 7.96 -3.25 1.07
N VAL A 18 9.07 -3.56 1.74
CA VAL A 18 9.07 -4.18 3.07
C VAL A 18 8.56 -3.19 4.12
N ALA A 19 9.07 -1.96 4.12
CA ALA A 19 8.64 -0.92 5.06
C ALA A 19 7.14 -0.60 4.92
N LEU A 20 6.69 -0.38 3.68
CA LEU A 20 5.30 -0.07 3.37
C LEU A 20 4.39 -1.27 3.68
N GLY A 21 4.82 -2.47 3.31
CA GLY A 21 4.09 -3.71 3.61
C GLY A 21 3.94 -3.97 5.10
N ALA A 22 5.01 -3.82 5.87
CA ALA A 22 4.97 -3.95 7.33
C ALA A 22 4.03 -2.93 7.98
N TYR A 23 4.09 -1.67 7.53
CA TYR A 23 3.19 -0.63 8.00
C TYR A 23 1.72 -0.96 7.73
N PHE A 24 1.37 -1.35 6.50
CA PHE A 24 -0.02 -1.66 6.16
C PHE A 24 -0.54 -2.93 6.83
N VAL A 25 0.30 -3.94 7.04
CA VAL A 25 -0.09 -5.11 7.84
C VAL A 25 -0.37 -4.69 9.29
N TYR A 26 0.49 -3.87 9.89
CA TYR A 26 0.27 -3.35 11.23
C TYR A 26 -1.01 -2.50 11.33
N SER A 27 -1.18 -1.53 10.41
CA SER A 27 -2.36 -0.67 10.33
C SER A 27 -3.64 -1.50 10.14
N GLY A 28 -3.63 -2.42 9.18
CA GLY A 28 -4.78 -3.28 8.89
C GLY A 28 -5.16 -4.18 10.07
N LEU A 29 -4.18 -4.71 10.81
CA LEU A 29 -4.42 -5.46 12.04
C LEU A 29 -4.99 -4.57 13.16
N SER A 30 -4.53 -3.33 13.27
CA SER A 30 -5.03 -2.37 14.28
C SER A 30 -6.51 -2.04 14.07
N LEU A 31 -7.00 -2.11 12.83
CA LEU A 31 -8.41 -1.91 12.49
C LEU A 31 -9.33 -3.03 13.00
N PHE A 32 -8.82 -4.16 13.49
CA PHE A 32 -9.65 -5.17 14.16
C PHE A 32 -9.83 -4.91 15.66
N GLY A 33 -9.00 -4.04 16.26
CA GLY A 33 -9.11 -3.63 17.65
C GLY A 33 -10.10 -2.48 17.88
N ASP A 34 -10.24 -2.07 19.14
CA ASP A 34 -11.23 -1.07 19.55
C ASP A 34 -10.82 0.38 19.27
N GLY A 35 -9.54 0.65 19.04
CA GLY A 35 -8.99 2.00 18.90
C GLY A 35 -9.56 2.80 17.72
N PHE A 36 -10.13 2.13 16.71
CA PHE A 36 -10.73 2.76 15.54
C PHE A 36 -12.26 2.75 15.54
N VAL A 37 -12.91 2.10 16.50
CA VAL A 37 -14.38 1.97 16.55
C VAL A 37 -15.04 3.35 16.52
N GLY A 38 -14.65 4.25 17.42
CA GLY A 38 -15.20 5.59 17.50
C GLY A 38 -14.92 6.46 16.27
N LYS A 39 -13.77 6.25 15.60
CA LYS A 39 -13.46 6.95 14.34
C LYS A 39 -14.41 6.50 13.22
N PHE A 40 -14.64 5.19 13.09
CA PHE A 40 -15.55 4.65 12.09
C PHE A 40 -17.03 4.92 12.41
N ASP A 41 -17.40 5.09 13.69
CA ASP A 41 -18.73 5.59 14.06
C ASP A 41 -18.96 7.01 13.57
N ARG A 42 -17.96 7.90 13.70
CA ARG A 42 -18.02 9.27 13.15
C ARG A 42 -18.10 9.29 11.62
N ILE A 43 -17.46 8.34 10.96
CA ILE A 43 -17.52 8.19 9.49
C ILE A 43 -18.95 7.85 9.04
N GLY A 44 -19.73 7.12 9.84
CA GLY A 44 -21.17 6.92 9.63
C GLY A 44 -21.55 5.81 8.64
N PHE A 45 -20.58 5.11 8.05
CA PHE A 45 -20.81 3.98 7.13
C PHE A 45 -20.85 2.61 7.84
N GLY A 46 -20.80 2.60 9.17
CA GLY A 46 -20.85 1.40 10.01
C GLY A 46 -19.51 0.67 10.15
N GLN A 47 -19.48 -0.28 11.09
CA GLN A 47 -18.26 -1.01 11.45
C GLN A 47 -17.81 -2.02 10.37
N GLY A 48 -18.69 -2.40 9.43
CA GLY A 48 -18.32 -3.25 8.30
C GLY A 48 -17.21 -2.63 7.43
N LEU A 49 -17.27 -1.30 7.21
CA LEU A 49 -16.23 -0.58 6.46
C LEU A 49 -14.85 -0.71 7.15
N ARG A 50 -14.82 -0.65 8.49
CA ARG A 50 -13.57 -0.81 9.26
C ARG A 50 -12.90 -2.15 8.98
N TYR A 51 -13.67 -3.23 9.06
CA TYR A 51 -13.14 -4.57 8.83
C TYR A 51 -12.73 -4.79 7.38
N VAL A 52 -13.50 -4.27 6.42
CA VAL A 52 -13.14 -4.35 4.99
C VAL A 52 -11.82 -3.62 4.74
N THR A 53 -11.66 -2.39 5.24
CA THR A 53 -10.41 -1.64 5.14
C THR A 53 -9.25 -2.41 5.79
N GLY A 54 -9.44 -2.98 6.98
CA GLY A 54 -8.44 -3.78 7.66
C GLY A 54 -7.97 -4.99 6.84
N VAL A 55 -8.90 -5.75 6.26
CA VAL A 55 -8.58 -6.88 5.37
C VAL A 55 -7.82 -6.42 4.13
N LEU A 56 -8.24 -5.32 3.49
CA LEU A 56 -7.60 -4.79 2.30
C LEU A 56 -6.17 -4.30 2.58
N GLU A 57 -5.95 -3.63 3.71
CA GLU A 57 -4.63 -3.18 4.12
C GLU A 57 -3.69 -4.35 4.42
N VAL A 58 -4.16 -5.38 5.13
CA VAL A 58 -3.36 -6.59 5.39
C VAL A 58 -3.06 -7.33 4.08
N ALA A 59 -4.05 -7.56 3.24
CA ALA A 59 -3.88 -8.25 1.96
C ALA A 59 -2.93 -7.49 1.02
N GLY A 60 -3.08 -6.17 0.94
CA GLY A 60 -2.21 -5.30 0.17
C GLY A 60 -0.77 -5.30 0.72
N GLY A 61 -0.62 -5.16 2.04
CA GLY A 61 0.68 -5.16 2.69
C GLY A 61 1.46 -6.46 2.49
N LEU A 62 0.79 -7.61 2.60
CA LEU A 62 1.39 -8.92 2.27
C LEU A 62 1.64 -9.06 0.76
N GLY A 63 0.73 -8.56 -0.08
CA GLY A 63 0.87 -8.56 -1.53
C GLY A 63 2.10 -7.79 -2.02
N LEU A 64 2.53 -6.73 -1.31
CA LEU A 64 3.78 -6.01 -1.59
C LEU A 64 5.02 -6.89 -1.45
N LEU A 65 4.99 -7.94 -0.63
CA LEU A 65 6.11 -8.86 -0.47
C LEU A 65 6.18 -9.90 -1.57
N VAL A 66 5.09 -10.09 -2.32
CA VAL A 66 5.05 -11.01 -3.46
C VAL A 66 5.52 -10.29 -4.72
N PRO A 67 6.66 -10.69 -5.31
CA PRO A 67 7.20 -10.13 -6.55
C PRO A 67 6.18 -9.78 -7.64
N LEU A 68 5.37 -10.76 -8.00
CA LEU A 68 4.42 -10.72 -9.11
C LEU A 68 3.19 -9.86 -8.78
N LEU A 69 2.86 -9.71 -7.49
CA LEU A 69 1.69 -8.95 -7.05
C LEU A 69 2.04 -7.52 -6.64
N GLY A 70 3.32 -7.19 -6.45
CA GLY A 70 3.74 -5.92 -5.85
C GLY A 70 3.12 -4.67 -6.50
N GLY A 71 3.06 -4.62 -7.83
CA GLY A 71 2.43 -3.50 -8.54
C GLY A 71 0.92 -3.44 -8.30
N LEU A 72 0.22 -4.56 -8.37
CA LEU A 72 -1.23 -4.64 -8.15
C LEU A 72 -1.61 -4.39 -6.68
N ALA A 73 -0.82 -4.92 -5.74
CA ALA A 73 -1.00 -4.68 -4.31
C ALA A 73 -0.81 -3.20 -3.97
N ALA A 74 0.22 -2.56 -4.52
CA ALA A 74 0.45 -1.13 -4.35
C ALA A 74 -0.69 -0.26 -4.92
N LEU A 75 -1.28 -0.65 -6.06
CA LEU A 75 -2.48 0.00 -6.58
C LEU A 75 -3.69 -0.14 -5.66
N GLY A 76 -3.93 -1.35 -5.14
CA GLY A 76 -5.02 -1.60 -4.21
C GLY A 76 -4.89 -0.74 -2.95
N LEU A 77 -3.69 -0.69 -2.38
CA LEU A 77 -3.38 0.18 -1.23
C LEU A 77 -3.55 1.67 -1.56
N ALA A 78 -3.15 2.11 -2.76
CA ALA A 78 -3.40 3.48 -3.21
C ALA A 78 -4.90 3.81 -3.30
N ALA A 79 -5.74 2.87 -3.74
CA ALA A 79 -7.19 3.04 -3.74
C ALA A 79 -7.75 3.18 -2.31
N VAL A 80 -7.29 2.34 -1.37
CA VAL A 80 -7.67 2.43 0.04
C VAL A 80 -7.27 3.78 0.64
N MET A 81 -6.02 4.21 0.43
CA MET A 81 -5.52 5.49 0.95
C MET A 81 -6.22 6.69 0.33
N THR A 82 -6.66 6.60 -0.93
CA THR A 82 -7.48 7.64 -1.56
C THR A 82 -8.82 7.77 -0.83
N GLY A 83 -9.48 6.66 -0.51
CA GLY A 83 -10.69 6.65 0.31
C GLY A 83 -10.45 7.24 1.71
N ALA A 84 -9.33 6.91 2.33
CA ALA A 84 -8.95 7.45 3.64
C ALA A 84 -8.74 8.98 3.58
N VAL A 85 -7.97 9.48 2.61
CA VAL A 85 -7.77 10.93 2.41
C VAL A 85 -9.10 11.66 2.21
N ILE A 86 -9.97 11.14 1.34
CA ILE A 86 -11.31 11.71 1.11
C ILE A 86 -12.12 11.73 2.41
N THR A 87 -12.06 10.66 3.18
CA THR A 87 -12.79 10.55 4.45
C THR A 87 -12.31 11.57 5.47
N GLU A 88 -11.00 11.75 5.64
CA GLU A 88 -10.46 12.75 6.56
C GLU A 88 -10.83 14.17 6.13
N LEU A 89 -10.64 14.50 4.85
CA LEU A 89 -10.82 15.86 4.35
C LEU A 89 -12.29 16.28 4.24
N ILE A 90 -13.15 15.38 3.75
CA ILE A 90 -14.52 15.72 3.35
C ILE A 90 -15.53 15.28 4.40
N ILE A 91 -15.37 14.09 4.99
CA ILE A 91 -16.35 13.52 5.93
C ILE A 91 -16.04 13.98 7.36
N LEU A 92 -14.79 13.83 7.79
CA LEU A 92 -14.39 14.14 9.16
C LEU A 92 -13.94 15.60 9.34
N GLY A 93 -13.57 16.27 8.24
CA GLY A 93 -13.11 17.67 8.25
C GLY A 93 -11.81 17.87 9.03
N ASP A 94 -10.91 16.88 9.00
CA ASP A 94 -9.64 16.85 9.75
C ASP A 94 -8.44 16.77 8.79
N PRO A 95 -7.94 17.92 8.30
CA PRO A 95 -6.82 17.95 7.36
C PRO A 95 -5.50 17.43 7.94
N GLU A 96 -5.31 17.54 9.25
CA GLU A 96 -4.10 17.05 9.92
C GLU A 96 -4.08 15.52 9.92
N ALA A 97 -5.22 14.89 10.20
CA ALA A 97 -5.37 13.44 10.12
C ALA A 97 -5.20 12.90 8.68
N ALA A 98 -5.44 13.72 7.65
CA ALA A 98 -5.27 13.34 6.25
C ALA A 98 -3.81 13.23 5.79
N VAL A 99 -2.85 13.81 6.53
CA VAL A 99 -1.43 13.86 6.13
C VAL A 99 -0.82 12.47 5.99
N LEU A 100 -1.06 11.60 6.97
CA LEU A 100 -0.50 10.25 6.96
C LEU A 100 -1.08 9.38 5.82
N PRO A 101 -2.42 9.31 5.63
CA PRO A 101 -3.02 8.67 4.45
C PRO A 101 -2.49 9.24 3.12
N ALA A 102 -2.28 10.55 3.01
CA ALA A 102 -1.76 11.18 1.79
C ALA A 102 -0.30 10.78 1.49
N LEU A 103 0.54 10.70 2.53
CA LEU A 103 1.92 10.21 2.39
C LEU A 103 1.93 8.75 1.94
N LEU A 104 1.12 7.89 2.58
CA LEU A 104 1.01 6.48 2.24
C LEU A 104 0.45 6.27 0.84
N LEU A 105 -0.50 7.11 0.41
CA LEU A 105 -0.99 7.15 -0.96
C LEU A 105 0.16 7.43 -1.94
N ALA A 106 0.94 8.49 -1.71
CA ALA A 106 2.05 8.86 -2.58
C ALA A 106 3.10 7.74 -2.68
N LEU A 107 3.45 7.11 -1.56
CA LEU A 107 4.38 5.97 -1.52
C LEU A 107 3.81 4.73 -2.22
N SER A 108 2.50 4.48 -2.09
CA SER A 108 1.83 3.36 -2.76
C SER A 108 1.79 3.58 -4.27
N VAL A 109 1.46 4.79 -4.74
CA VAL A 109 1.52 5.14 -6.16
C VAL A 109 2.94 5.01 -6.71
N ALA A 110 3.94 5.56 -6.00
CA ALA A 110 5.34 5.43 -6.40
C ALA A 110 5.76 3.96 -6.49
N THR A 111 5.37 3.13 -5.52
CA THR A 111 5.67 1.68 -5.51
C THR A 111 4.98 0.97 -6.68
N ALA A 112 3.72 1.32 -6.99
CA ALA A 112 2.99 0.76 -8.12
C ALA A 112 3.68 1.07 -9.44
N LEU A 113 4.13 2.33 -9.63
CA LEU A 113 4.88 2.75 -10.82
C LEU A 113 6.24 2.03 -10.93
N LEU A 114 6.96 1.88 -9.81
CA LEU A 114 8.26 1.21 -9.77
C LEU A 114 8.18 -0.30 -10.03
N CYS A 115 7.05 -0.93 -9.65
CA CYS A 115 6.84 -2.37 -9.80
C CYS A 115 5.96 -2.73 -11.01
N TRP A 116 5.57 -1.76 -11.83
CA TRP A 116 4.64 -1.97 -12.94
C TRP A 116 5.18 -2.93 -14.01
N ASP A 117 6.50 -2.87 -14.25
CA ASP A 117 7.19 -3.73 -15.21
C ASP A 117 7.16 -5.21 -14.78
N ASP A 118 7.17 -5.49 -13.47
CA ASP A 118 7.09 -6.85 -12.93
C ASP A 118 5.71 -7.49 -13.20
N VAL A 119 4.65 -6.67 -13.27
CA VAL A 119 3.28 -7.11 -13.58
C VAL A 119 3.12 -7.37 -15.08
N ARG A 120 3.72 -6.53 -15.94
CA ARG A 120 3.58 -6.64 -17.40
C ARG A 120 4.38 -7.77 -18.03
N VAL A 121 5.50 -8.18 -17.42
CA VAL A 121 6.40 -9.18 -18.00
C VAL A 121 6.77 -10.26 -16.97
N PRO A 122 5.90 -11.26 -16.75
CA PRO A 122 6.25 -12.43 -15.94
C PRO A 122 7.38 -13.21 -16.62
N GLY A 123 8.65 -13.03 -16.20
CA GLY A 123 9.78 -13.83 -16.73
C GLY A 123 11.16 -13.16 -16.74
N ARG A 124 11.27 -11.83 -16.63
CA ARG A 124 12.57 -11.12 -16.68
C ARG A 124 13.52 -11.42 -15.51
N ARG A 125 13.00 -11.98 -14.41
CA ARG A 125 13.76 -12.22 -13.17
C ARG A 125 14.74 -13.40 -13.28
N GLY A 126 14.42 -14.42 -14.07
CA GLY A 126 15.29 -15.59 -14.30
C GLY A 126 16.56 -15.27 -15.07
N GLN A 127 16.53 -14.28 -15.97
CA GLN A 127 17.72 -13.86 -16.74
C GLN A 127 18.70 -13.00 -15.96
N ARG A 128 18.32 -12.48 -14.77
CA ARG A 128 19.15 -11.57 -13.97
C ARG A 128 20.08 -12.30 -12.98
N LEU A 129 19.78 -13.56 -12.67
CA LEU A 129 20.55 -14.42 -11.75
C LEU A 129 21.42 -15.45 -12.47
N GLY A 130 21.35 -15.51 -13.81
CA GLY A 130 22.14 -16.42 -14.65
C GLY A 130 23.46 -15.82 -15.16
N LYS A 131 24.03 -14.83 -14.47
CA LYS A 131 25.36 -14.27 -14.77
C LYS A 131 26.21 -14.25 -13.52
#